data_AF-A0A1L5BL62-F1
#
_entry.id   AF-A0A1L5BL62-F1
#
_cell.length_a   1.000
_cell.length_b   1.000
_cell.length_c   1.000
_cell.angle_alpha   90.00
_cell.angle_beta   90.00
_cell.angle_gamma   90.00
#
_symmetry.space_group_name_H-M   'P 1'
#
loop_
_entity.id
_entity.type
_entity.pdbx_description
1 polymer ?
#
loop_
_entity_poly.entity_id
_entity_poly.type
_entity_poly.pdbx_seq_one_letter_code
_entity_poly.pdbx_strand_id
1 'polypeptide(L)' 'MARSKPTARDALKKLREQRAQLENEEARLREEAATELGKLLIECGAETIEPAQLRQIVRASMALGIEETLKRIAPA' A
#
# COMPACT_ATOMS: atom_id res chain seq x y z
N MET A 1 20.28 -41.76 3.82
CA MET A 1 20.35 -40.32 4.17
C MET A 1 19.01 -39.93 4.81
N ALA A 2 18.91 -39.98 6.14
CA ALA A 2 17.68 -39.62 6.84
C ALA A 2 17.47 -38.09 6.75
N ARG A 3 16.44 -37.64 6.02
CA ARG A 3 15.99 -36.24 6.12
C ARG A 3 15.40 -36.06 7.52
N SER A 4 16.13 -35.41 8.41
CA SER A 4 15.61 -34.97 9.71
C SER A 4 14.34 -34.15 9.49
N LYS A 5 13.24 -34.52 10.15
CA LYS A 5 11.99 -33.75 10.09
C LYS A 5 12.27 -32.32 10.60
N PRO A 6 11.80 -31.27 9.92
CA PRO A 6 11.98 -29.90 10.39
C PRO A 6 11.43 -29.80 11.81
N THR A 7 12.29 -29.35 12.74
CA THR A 7 11.89 -29.21 14.13
C THR A 7 10.95 -28.01 14.27
N ALA A 8 10.17 -27.97 15.36
CA ALA A 8 9.34 -26.79 15.66
C ALA A 8 10.17 -25.49 15.70
N ARG A 9 11.45 -25.59 16.11
CA ARG A 9 12.42 -24.50 16.09
C ARG A 9 12.76 -24.04 14.66
N ASP A 10 12.98 -24.97 13.74
CA ASP A 10 13.28 -24.66 12.35
C ASP A 10 12.08 -24.01 11.64
N ALA A 11 10.88 -24.52 11.92
CA ALA A 11 9.63 -23.93 11.43
C ALA A 11 9.43 -22.50 11.93
N LEU A 12 9.69 -22.26 13.23
CA LEU A 12 9.62 -20.92 13.82
C LEU A 12 10.66 -19.97 13.21
N LYS A 13 11.90 -20.45 12.98
CA LYS A 13 12.94 -19.65 12.33
C LYS A 13 12.53 -19.23 10.93
N LYS A 14 12.05 -20.18 10.11
CA LYS A 14 11.57 -19.92 8.75
C LYS A 14 10.41 -18.92 8.74
N LEU A 15 9.46 -19.05 9.67
CA LEU A 15 8.34 -18.11 9.77
C LEU A 15 8.81 -16.68 10.06
N ARG A 16 9.80 -16.50 10.93
CA ARG A 16 10.37 -15.19 11.24
C ARG A 16 11.08 -14.57 10.03
N GLU A 17 11.84 -15.38 9.30
CA GLU A 17 12.50 -14.94 8.06
C GLU A 17 11.48 -14.52 7.01
N GLN A 18 10.38 -15.28 6.84
CA GLN A 18 9.29 -14.92 5.93
C GLN A 18 8.59 -13.63 6.35
N ARG A 19 8.37 -13.40 7.64
CA ARG A 19 7.81 -12.14 8.14
C ARG A 19 8.71 -10.95 7.82
N ALA A 20 10.00 -11.06 8.08
CA ALA A 20 10.95 -9.99 7.76
C ALA A 20 11.00 -9.69 6.24
N GLN A 21 10.90 -10.73 5.40
CA GLN A 21 10.80 -10.56 3.95
C GLN A 21 9.52 -9.82 3.55
N LEU A 22 8.38 -10.19 4.12
CA LEU A 22 7.09 -9.53 3.86
C LEU A 22 7.09 -8.08 4.34
N GLU A 23 7.66 -7.78 5.50
CA GLU A 23 7.79 -6.41 6.02
C GLU A 23 8.64 -5.52 5.09
N ASN A 24 9.75 -6.05 4.57
CA ASN A 24 10.58 -5.34 3.60
C ASN A 24 9.85 -5.11 2.28
N GLU A 25 9.14 -6.12 1.79
CA GLU A 25 8.38 -6.02 0.54
C GLU A 25 7.20 -5.05 0.67
N GLU A 26 6.51 -5.07 1.82
CA GLU A 26 5.47 -4.09 2.11
C GLU A 26 6.04 -2.66 2.12
N ALA A 27 7.19 -2.44 2.75
CA ALA A 27 7.83 -1.13 2.77
C ALA A 27 8.17 -0.66 1.35
N ARG A 28 8.74 -1.53 0.52
CA ARG A 28 9.05 -1.26 -0.89
C ARG A 28 7.79 -0.91 -1.68
N LEU A 29 6.74 -1.72 -1.58
CA LEU A 29 5.48 -1.51 -2.29
C LEU A 29 4.79 -0.21 -1.86
N ARG A 30 4.87 0.16 -0.57
CA ARG A 30 4.33 1.43 -0.07
C ARG A 30 5.10 2.63 -0.65
N GLU A 31 6.42 2.56 -0.74
CA GLU A 31 7.24 3.62 -1.35
C GLU A 31 6.95 3.78 -2.85
N GLU A 32 6.85 2.66 -3.58
CA GLU A 32 6.49 2.65 -5.00
C GLU A 32 5.09 3.24 -5.22
N ALA A 33 4.10 2.81 -4.43
CA ALA A 33 2.75 3.35 -4.51
C ALA A 33 2.70 4.86 -4.19
N ALA A 34 3.43 5.31 -3.16
CA ALA A 34 3.50 6.73 -2.82
C ALA A 34 4.12 7.56 -3.96
N THR A 35 5.14 7.02 -4.63
CA THR A 35 5.80 7.66 -5.76
C THR A 35 4.84 7.80 -6.95
N GLU A 36 4.16 6.72 -7.34
CA GLU A 36 3.20 6.75 -8.45
C GLU A 36 2.00 7.64 -8.15
N LEU A 37 1.45 7.58 -6.94
CA LEU A 37 0.38 8.49 -6.51
C LEU A 37 0.83 9.95 -6.54
N GLY A 38 2.06 10.25 -6.12
CA GLY A 38 2.63 11.59 -6.17
C GLY A 38 2.69 12.15 -7.59
N LYS A 39 3.12 11.34 -8.57
CA LYS A 39 3.14 11.72 -9.99
C LYS A 39 1.73 12.05 -10.49
N LEU A 40 0.76 11.18 -10.25
CA LEU A 40 -0.64 11.38 -10.66
C LEU A 40 -1.26 12.64 -10.06
N LEU A 41 -0.97 12.92 -8.79
CA LEU A 41 -1.43 14.14 -8.14
C LEU A 41 -0.88 15.39 -8.84
N ILE A 42 0.42 15.41 -9.19
CA ILE A 42 1.03 16.51 -9.95
C ILE A 42 0.39 16.63 -11.34
N GLU A 43 0.20 15.52 -12.06
CA GLU A 43 -0.45 15.54 -13.39
C GLU A 43 -1.88 16.09 -13.34
N CYS A 44 -2.57 15.88 -12.22
CA CYS A 44 -3.92 16.39 -11.99
C CYS A 44 -3.96 17.82 -11.41
N GLY A 45 -2.81 18.50 -11.29
CA GLY A 45 -2.74 19.87 -10.78
C GLY A 45 -2.96 19.98 -9.27
N ALA A 46 -2.70 18.91 -8.50
CA ALA A 46 -2.91 18.91 -7.05
C ALA A 46 -2.02 19.92 -6.31
N GLU A 47 -0.97 20.43 -6.93
CA GLU A 47 -0.16 21.54 -6.42
C GLU A 47 -0.98 22.84 -6.20
N THR A 48 -2.13 22.95 -6.86
CA THR A 48 -3.07 24.07 -6.69
C THR A 48 -4.07 23.85 -5.54
N ILE A 49 -4.12 22.64 -4.98
CA ILE A 49 -5.02 22.26 -3.88
C ILE A 49 -4.29 22.48 -2.56
N GLU A 50 -4.96 23.14 -1.61
CA GLU A 50 -4.39 23.30 -0.28
C GLU A 50 -4.16 21.93 0.39
N PRO A 51 -3.03 21.70 1.09
CA PRO A 51 -2.74 20.40 1.70
C PRO A 51 -3.83 19.89 2.65
N ALA A 52 -4.57 20.79 3.31
CA ALA A 52 -5.68 20.41 4.19
C ALA A 52 -6.88 19.85 3.40
N GLN A 53 -7.20 20.45 2.25
CA GLN A 53 -8.27 20.02 1.36
C GLN A 53 -7.90 18.68 0.71
N LEU A 54 -6.67 18.54 0.22
CA LEU A 54 -6.20 17.27 -0.34
C LEU A 54 -6.29 16.12 0.69
N ARG A 55 -5.88 16.35 1.95
CA ARG A 55 -6.05 15.38 3.04
C ARG A 55 -7.51 15.01 3.28
N GLN A 56 -8.42 15.97 3.18
CA GLN A 56 -9.84 15.72 3.35
C GLN A 56 -10.42 14.88 2.21
N ILE A 57 -10.03 15.16 0.96
CA ILE A 57 -10.42 14.36 -0.21
C ILE A 57 -9.96 12.92 -0.03
N VAL A 58 -8.68 12.70 0.30
CA VAL A 58 -8.14 11.35 0.51
C VAL A 58 -8.91 10.61 1.61
N ARG A 59 -9.19 11.26 2.74
CA ARG A 59 -9.98 10.65 3.83
C ARG A 59 -11.41 10.31 3.40
N ALA A 60 -12.06 11.20 2.64
CA ALA A 60 -13.41 10.97 2.13
C ALA A 60 -13.44 9.77 1.17
N SER A 61 -12.47 9.67 0.26
CA SER A 61 -12.34 8.55 -0.67
C SER A 61 -12.09 7.22 0.04
N MET A 62 -11.27 7.22 1.12
CA MET A 62 -11.06 6.03 1.95
C MET A 62 -12.33 5.59 2.69
N ALA A 63 -13.15 6.54 3.15
CA ALA A 63 -14.40 6.24 3.85
C ALA A 63 -15.51 5.73 2.92
N LEU A 64 -15.57 6.24 1.69
CA LEU A 64 -16.52 5.78 0.66
C LEU A 64 -16.09 4.45 -0.01
N GLY A 65 -14.79 4.15 0.01
CA GLY A 65 -14.22 3.07 -0.78
C GLY A 65 -13.89 3.52 -2.20
N ILE A 66 -12.85 2.91 -2.77
CA ILE A 66 -12.27 3.30 -4.07
C ILE A 66 -13.33 3.20 -5.18
N GLU A 67 -14.09 2.11 -5.20
CA GLU A 67 -15.02 1.78 -6.28
C GLU A 67 -16.22 2.74 -6.35
N GLU A 68 -16.78 3.10 -5.20
CA GLU A 68 -17.86 4.09 -5.11
C GLU A 68 -17.37 5.52 -5.39
N THR A 69 -16.13 5.83 -4.98
CA THR A 69 -15.51 7.12 -5.29
C THR A 69 -15.31 7.28 -6.80
N LEU A 70 -14.78 6.25 -7.48
CA LEU A 70 -14.54 6.25 -8.93
C LEU A 70 -15.82 6.51 -9.75
N LYS A 71 -16.97 5.92 -9.34
CA LYS A 71 -18.26 6.15 -10.00
C LYS A 71 -18.71 7.62 -10.00
N ARG A 72 -18.33 8.39 -8.98
CA ARG A 72 -18.75 9.79 -8.84
C ARG A 72 -17.87 10.78 -9.60
N ILE A 73 -16.62 10.41 -9.85
CA ILE A 73 -15.64 11.25 -10.56
C ILE A 73 -15.46 10.86 -12.03
N ALA A 74 -15.97 9.70 -12.44
CA ALA A 74 -16.04 9.35 -13.86
C ALA A 74 -16.98 10.33 -14.60
N PRO A 75 -16.61 10.78 -15.82
CA PRO A 75 -17.51 11.58 -16.65
C PRO A 75 -18.73 10.74 -17.04
N ALA A 76 -19.89 11.38 -17.14
CA ALA A 76 -21.14 10.77 -17.59
C ALA A 76 -21.10 10.37 -19.07
#